data_AF-A0A966UVU8-F1
#
_entry.id   AF-A0A966UVU8-F1
#
_cell.length_a   1.000
_cell.length_b   1.000
_cell.length_c   1.000
_cell.angle_alpha   90.00
_cell.angle_beta   90.00
_cell.angle_gamma   90.00
#
_symmetry.space_group_name_H-M   'P 1'
#
loop_
_entity.id
_entity.type
_entity.pdbx_description
1 polymer ?
#
loop_
_entity_poly.entity_id
_entity_poly.type
_entity_poly.pdbx_seq_one_letter_code
_entity_poly.pdbx_strand_id
1 'polypeptide(L)'
;MIYISSDAVFSENLPPITEETPACPNTLYGTMHLAREQICESAAARHGTPFLVVRPCALYGPGDTHQSYGPNRFLGSARREKLIRLFGEGEDLRPHLHIRDFV
;
A
#
# COMPACT_ATOMS: atom_id res chain seq x y z
N MET A 1 13.14 0.69 -15.13
CA MET A 1 12.28 -0.25 -14.38
C MET A 1 11.54 0.54 -13.32
N ILE A 2 10.21 0.41 -13.27
CA ILE A 2 9.38 0.99 -12.21
C ILE A 2 8.94 -0.16 -11.31
N TYR A 3 9.25 -0.08 -10.02
CA TYR A 3 8.80 -1.05 -9.03
C TYR A 3 7.70 -0.44 -8.16
N ILE A 4 6.54 -1.08 -8.16
CA ILE A 4 5.41 -0.69 -7.33
C ILE A 4 5.55 -1.38 -5.97
N SER A 5 5.94 -0.59 -4.99
CA SER A 5 6.07 -0.95 -3.58
C SER A 5 4.77 -0.63 -2.83
N SER A 6 4.84 -0.22 -1.56
CA SER A 6 3.69 0.16 -0.73
C SER A 6 4.14 1.17 0.33
N ASP A 7 3.22 2.05 0.74
CA ASP A 7 3.38 2.87 1.96
C ASP A 7 3.63 2.06 3.24
N ALA A 8 3.28 0.77 3.25
CA ALA A 8 3.55 -0.16 4.36
C ALA A 8 5.05 -0.36 4.68
N VAL A 9 5.97 0.17 3.88
CA VAL A 9 7.40 0.22 4.23
C VAL A 9 7.70 1.23 5.34
N PHE A 10 6.79 2.17 5.60
CA PHE A 10 6.91 3.12 6.69
C PHE A 10 6.32 2.54 7.99
N SER A 11 6.83 2.98 9.15
CA SER A 11 6.25 2.61 10.44
C SER A 11 4.92 3.33 10.65
N GLU A 12 4.00 2.69 11.36
CA GLU A 12 2.79 3.33 11.86
C GLU A 12 3.18 4.39 12.91
N ASN A 13 3.42 5.65 12.50
CA ASN A 13 3.31 6.86 13.35
C ASN A 13 3.57 8.17 12.55
N LEU A 14 2.44 8.84 12.30
CA LEU A 14 2.14 10.25 12.00
C LEU A 14 2.72 10.96 10.73
N PRO A 15 1.82 11.44 9.84
CA PRO A 15 2.13 12.23 8.64
C PRO A 15 2.60 13.68 8.93
N PRO A 16 3.19 14.36 7.93
CA PRO A 16 3.33 13.93 6.54
C PRO A 16 4.50 12.97 6.34
N ILE A 17 4.19 11.78 5.80
CA ILE A 17 5.19 10.88 5.25
C ILE A 17 5.65 11.46 3.93
N THR A 18 6.96 11.50 3.74
CA THR A 18 7.62 11.88 2.49
C THR A 18 8.57 10.77 2.05
N GLU A 19 9.11 10.89 0.84
CA GLU A 19 10.09 9.94 0.31
C GLU A 19 11.41 9.91 1.13
N GLU A 20 11.72 10.98 1.87
CA GLU A 20 12.84 11.05 2.80
C GLU A 20 12.58 10.36 4.14
N THR A 21 11.32 9.99 4.43
CA THR A 21 10.98 9.26 5.66
C THR A 21 11.67 7.89 5.65
N PRO A 22 12.36 7.48 6.74
CA PRO A 22 13.00 6.18 6.78
C PRO A 22 12.00 5.02 6.60
N ALA A 23 12.31 4.10 5.69
CA ALA A 23 11.56 2.86 5.57
C ALA A 23 11.89 1.93 6.77
N CYS A 24 10.95 1.84 7.70
CA CYS A 24 11.05 1.06 8.94
C CYS A 24 9.75 0.26 9.16
N PRO A 25 9.50 -0.78 8.34
CA PRO A 25 8.24 -1.52 8.42
C PRO A 25 8.14 -2.30 9.74
N ASN A 26 6.95 -2.29 10.33
CA ASN A 26 6.61 -3.07 11.52
C ASN A 26 5.81 -4.35 11.18
N THR A 27 5.55 -4.62 9.89
CA THR A 27 4.83 -5.80 9.42
C THR A 27 5.66 -6.61 8.44
N LEU A 28 5.41 -7.93 8.36
CA LEU A 28 6.05 -8.79 7.37
C LEU A 28 5.74 -8.35 5.92
N TYR A 29 4.55 -7.79 5.68
CA TYR A 29 4.17 -7.25 4.37
C TYR A 29 5.04 -6.05 3.98
N GLY A 30 5.24 -5.10 4.91
CA GLY A 30 6.15 -3.97 4.70
C GLY A 30 7.60 -4.41 4.52
N THR A 31 8.08 -5.32 5.37
CA THR A 31 9.45 -5.86 5.29
C THR A 31 9.72 -6.55 3.95
N MET A 32 8.75 -7.31 3.45
CA MET A 32 8.83 -7.94 2.14
C MET A 32 8.98 -6.90 1.01
N HIS A 33 8.22 -5.81 1.06
CA HIS A 33 8.32 -4.74 0.06
C HIS A 33 9.67 -4.03 0.12
N LEU A 34 10.13 -3.67 1.32
CA LEU A 34 11.44 -3.03 1.49
C LEU A 34 12.59 -3.93 0.99
N ALA A 35 12.54 -5.23 1.28
CA ALA A 35 13.52 -6.18 0.78
C ALA A 35 13.53 -6.24 -0.77
N ARG A 36 12.34 -6.21 -1.39
CA ARG A 36 12.22 -6.20 -2.86
C ARG A 36 12.73 -4.91 -3.48
N GLU A 37 12.48 -3.74 -2.85
CA GLU A 37 13.07 -2.47 -3.30
C GLU A 37 14.59 -2.58 -3.40
N GLN A 38 15.25 -3.08 -2.35
CA GLN A 38 16.71 -3.24 -2.31
C GLN A 38 17.22 -4.24 -3.35
N ILE A 39 16.54 -5.38 -3.52
CA ILE A 39 16.91 -6.39 -4.52
C ILE A 39 16.79 -5.81 -5.94
N CYS A 40 15.67 -5.14 -6.24
CA CYS A 40 15.41 -4.54 -7.53
C CYS A 40 16.38 -3.40 -7.85
N GLU A 41 16.69 -2.55 -6.87
CA GLU A 41 17.68 -1.48 -7.00
C GLU A 41 19.07 -2.05 -7.32
N SER A 42 19.52 -3.05 -6.56
CA SER A 42 20.81 -3.71 -6.78
C SER A 42 20.90 -4.33 -8.17
N ALA A 43 19.84 -5.02 -8.62
CA ALA A 43 19.78 -5.60 -9.96
C ALA A 43 19.80 -4.52 -11.06
N ALA A 44 19.02 -3.45 -10.90
CA ALA A 44 18.96 -2.37 -11.88
C ALA A 44 20.31 -1.63 -11.99
N ALA A 45 20.95 -1.34 -10.86
CA ALA A 45 22.27 -0.71 -10.81
C ALA A 45 23.34 -1.56 -11.52
N ARG A 46 23.32 -2.89 -11.29
CA ARG A 46 24.25 -3.82 -11.97
C ARG A 46 24.16 -3.77 -13.49
N HIS A 47 22.97 -3.48 -14.03
CA HIS A 47 22.71 -3.43 -15.47
C HIS A 47 22.61 -2.02 -16.04
N GLY A 48 22.96 -0.98 -15.26
CA GLY A 48 22.83 0.43 -15.68
C GLY A 48 21.39 0.82 -16.06
N THR A 49 20.39 0.12 -15.52
CA THR A 49 18.98 0.34 -15.83
C THR A 49 18.42 1.42 -14.90
N PRO A 50 17.81 2.50 -15.41
CA PRO A 50 17.13 3.48 -14.57
C PRO A 50 16.08 2.80 -13.68
N PHE A 51 16.04 3.15 -12.40
CA PHE A 51 15.17 2.53 -11.41
C PHE A 51 14.34 3.60 -10.68
N LEU A 52 13.04 3.33 -10.53
CA LEU A 52 12.10 4.18 -9.80
C LEU A 52 11.25 3.29 -8.90
N VAL A 53 11.10 3.69 -7.65
CA VAL A 53 10.18 3.08 -6.69
C VAL A 53 8.97 3.98 -6.53
N VAL A 54 7.78 3.40 -6.58
CA VAL A 54 6.51 4.08 -6.27
C VAL A 54 5.89 3.39 -5.06
N ARG A 55 5.59 4.14 -3.99
CA ARG A 55 5.02 3.63 -2.73
C ARG A 55 3.58 4.14 -2.55
N PRO A 56 2.59 3.59 -3.29
CA PRO A 56 1.22 4.05 -3.14
C PRO A 56 0.66 3.69 -1.76
N CYS A 57 -0.31 4.47 -1.32
CA CYS A 57 -1.20 4.07 -0.25
C CYS A 57 -2.23 3.06 -0.72
N ALA A 58 -3.13 2.66 0.18
CA ALA A 58 -4.11 1.62 -0.08
C ALA A 58 -5.01 1.94 -1.28
N LEU A 59 -4.77 1.24 -2.39
CA LEU A 59 -5.55 1.38 -3.62
C LEU A 59 -6.96 0.81 -3.44
N TYR A 60 -7.95 1.45 -4.06
CA TYR A 60 -9.30 0.94 -4.14
C TYR A 60 -9.99 1.30 -5.47
N GLY A 61 -11.11 0.63 -5.78
CA GLY A 61 -11.88 0.91 -6.99
C GLY A 61 -12.27 -0.34 -7.79
N PRO A 62 -12.87 -0.14 -8.99
CA PRO A 62 -13.35 -1.22 -9.83
C PRO A 62 -12.25 -2.21 -10.23
N GLY A 63 -12.55 -3.50 -10.16
CA GLY A 63 -11.61 -4.57 -10.50
C GLY A 63 -10.74 -5.04 -9.33
N ASP A 64 -10.80 -4.36 -8.17
CA ASP A 64 -10.13 -4.88 -6.97
C ASP A 64 -10.84 -6.13 -6.46
N THR A 65 -10.17 -7.28 -6.61
CA THR A 65 -10.60 -8.57 -6.08
C THR A 65 -10.23 -8.75 -4.61
N HIS A 66 -9.33 -7.91 -4.08
CA HIS A 66 -8.94 -7.96 -2.69
C HIS A 66 -10.09 -7.45 -1.82
N GLN A 67 -10.55 -8.29 -0.89
CA GLN A 67 -11.51 -7.91 0.15
C GLN A 67 -10.76 -7.31 1.36
N SER A 68 -9.73 -6.52 1.08
CA SER A 68 -8.96 -5.80 2.10
C SER A 68 -9.89 -4.91 2.91
N TYR A 69 -9.62 -4.79 4.22
CA TYR A 69 -10.39 -3.90 5.09
C TYR A 69 -10.33 -2.46 4.55
N GLY A 70 -11.49 -1.83 4.38
CA GLY A 70 -11.62 -0.54 3.71
C GLY A 70 -12.78 -0.48 2.71
N PRO A 71 -12.80 0.53 1.81
CA PRO A 71 -13.92 0.85 0.93
C PRO A 71 -14.45 -0.34 0.13
N ASN A 72 -13.56 -1.16 -0.44
CA ASN A 72 -13.94 -2.29 -1.29
C ASN A 72 -14.66 -3.40 -0.52
N ARG A 73 -14.15 -3.79 0.66
CA ARG A 73 -14.83 -4.76 1.53
C ARG A 73 -16.14 -4.21 2.05
N PHE A 74 -16.19 -2.95 2.47
CA PHE A 74 -17.42 -2.33 2.98
C PHE A 74 -18.52 -2.31 1.92
N LEU A 75 -18.19 -1.90 0.69
CA LEU A 75 -19.13 -1.94 -0.42
C LEU A 75 -19.58 -3.37 -0.74
N GLY A 76 -18.66 -4.33 -0.73
CA GLY A 76 -18.95 -5.75 -0.96
C GLY A 76 -19.90 -6.33 0.09
N SER A 77 -19.61 -6.16 1.37
CA SER A 77 -20.43 -6.67 2.48
C SER A 77 -21.77 -5.94 2.59
N ALA A 78 -21.83 -4.62 2.35
CA ALA A 78 -23.11 -3.89 2.30
C ALA A 78 -24.04 -4.41 1.18
N ARG A 79 -23.47 -4.83 0.04
CA ARG A 79 -24.26 -5.39 -1.07
C ARG A 79 -24.73 -6.81 -0.80
N ARG A 80 -23.85 -7.69 -0.31
CA ARG A 80 -24.11 -9.12 -0.14
C ARG A 80 -24.74 -9.48 1.20
N GLU A 81 -24.15 -8.99 2.30
CA GLU A 81 -24.46 -9.39 3.67
C GLU A 81 -25.39 -8.40 4.37
N LYS A 82 -25.58 -7.20 3.80
CA LYS A 82 -26.33 -6.08 4.40
C LYS A 82 -25.80 -5.69 5.79
N LEU A 83 -24.52 -6.00 6.04
CA LEU A 83 -23.83 -5.75 7.30
C LEU A 83 -22.40 -5.29 6.99
N ILE A 84 -21.97 -4.21 7.64
CA ILE A 84 -20.58 -3.78 7.62
C ILE A 84 -19.98 -4.11 8.98
N ARG A 85 -18.88 -4.87 8.99
CA ARG A 85 -18.12 -5.18 10.20
C ARG A 85 -16.92 -4.24 10.28
N LEU A 86 -16.85 -3.49 11.36
CA LEU A 86 -15.71 -2.66 11.70
C LEU A 86 -14.77 -3.47 12.61
N PHE A 87 -13.46 -3.28 12.43
CA PHE A 87 -12.48 -3.68 13.41
C PHE A 87 -12.25 -2.51 14.37
N GLY A 88 -12.20 -2.79 15.67
CA GLY A 88 -12.26 -1.74 16.69
C GLY A 88 -13.59 -0.98 16.63
N GLU A 89 -13.56 0.28 17.05
CA GLU A 89 -14.70 1.20 16.98
C GLU A 89 -14.65 2.08 15.72
N GLY A 90 -13.78 1.75 14.76
CA GLY A 90 -13.60 2.51 13.51
C GLY A 90 -12.59 3.64 13.62
N GLU A 91 -11.60 3.51 14.50
CA GLU A 91 -10.54 4.50 14.73
C GLU A 91 -9.43 4.46 13.67
N ASP A 92 -9.41 3.42 12.83
CA ASP A 92 -8.39 3.23 11.78
C ASP A 92 -8.46 4.36 10.74
N LEU A 93 -7.42 5.19 10.71
CA LEU A 93 -7.23 6.27 9.75
C LEU A 93 -6.13 5.87 8.77
N ARG A 94 -6.51 5.68 7.51
CA ARG A 94 -5.60 5.33 6.44
C ARG A 94 -5.88 6.11 5.17
N PRO A 95 -4.84 6.56 4.45
CA PRO A 95 -5.02 7.14 3.14
C PRO A 95 -5.47 6.07 2.14
N HIS A 96 -6.41 6.44 1.28
CA HIS A 96 -6.89 5.63 0.18
C HIS A 96 -6.74 6.38 -1.14
N LEU A 97 -6.21 5.70 -2.15
CA LEU A 97 -6.05 6.26 -3.49
C LEU A 97 -6.93 5.48 -4.46
N HIS A 98 -7.77 6.19 -5.23
CA HIS A 98 -8.63 5.54 -6.20
C HIS A 98 -7.78 5.05 -7.39
N ILE A 99 -8.10 3.88 -7.91
CA ILE A 99 -7.31 3.22 -8.96
C ILE A 99 -7.12 4.10 -10.21
N ARG A 100 -8.10 4.92 -10.56
CA ARG A 100 -8.01 5.85 -11.71
C ARG A 100 -7.09 7.04 -11.50
N ASP A 101 -6.78 7.37 -10.24
CA ASP A 101 -5.82 8.43 -9.93
C ASP A 101 -4.38 7.87 -9.87
N PHE A 102 -4.26 6.54 -9.74
CA PHE A 102 -2.97 5.86 -9.70
C PHE A 102 -2.42 5.50 -11.10
N VAL A 103 -3.30 5.22 -12.07
CA VAL A 103 -2.93 4.76 -13.43
C VAL A 103 -2.88 5.87 -14.48
#